data_AF-A0A7Y2CRF8-F1
#
_entry.id   AF-A0A7Y2CRF8-F1
#
_cell.length_a   1.000
_cell.length_b   1.000
_cell.length_c   1.000
_cell.angle_alpha   90.00
_cell.angle_beta   90.00
_cell.angle_gamma   90.00
#
_symmetry.space_group_name_H-M   'P 1'
#
loop_
_entity.id
_entity.type
_entity.pdbx_description
1 polymer ?
#
loop_
_entity_poly.entity_id
_entity_poly.type
_entity_poly.pdbx_seq_one_letter_code
_entity_poly.pdbx_strand_id
1 'polypeptide(L)'
;MNAGKAAWESCTSLLADYPVQAVVPALEGAGQDPDPLVRLASARAAASRSVDARSRLTLPMLSDPIKAVRMQAVQILAESSPVSIPPRYAETFDNALVEYRETLRLHADRPSLTRRSVAIPTPRKP
;
A
#
# COMPACT_ATOMS: atom_id res chain seq x y z
N MET A 1 15.23 -4.64 39.34
CA MET A 1 14.51 -5.77 38.71
C MET A 1 13.45 -5.17 37.79
N ASN A 2 13.40 -5.60 36.53
CA ASN A 2 12.95 -4.80 35.37
C ASN A 2 11.43 -4.64 35.22
N ALA A 3 10.88 -3.47 35.56
CA ALA A 3 9.50 -3.10 35.17
C ALA A 3 9.34 -2.90 33.66
N GLY A 4 10.42 -2.53 32.95
CA GLY A 4 10.42 -2.37 31.49
C GLY A 4 10.33 -3.70 30.73
N LYS A 5 10.72 -4.84 31.34
CA LYS A 5 10.62 -6.15 30.67
C LYS A 5 9.21 -6.73 30.66
N ALA A 6 8.37 -6.39 31.63
CA ALA A 6 6.99 -6.89 31.66
C ALA A 6 6.10 -6.23 30.59
N ALA A 7 6.37 -4.98 30.23
CA ALA A 7 5.51 -4.19 29.33
C ALA A 7 5.58 -4.65 27.86
N TRP A 8 6.77 -4.85 27.30
CA TRP A 8 6.94 -5.39 25.94
C TRP A 8 6.52 -6.86 25.85
N GLU A 9 6.75 -7.69 26.89
CA GLU A 9 6.29 -9.08 26.94
C GLU A 9 4.76 -9.18 26.89
N SER A 10 4.04 -8.32 27.64
CA SER A 10 2.57 -8.22 27.59
C SER A 10 2.06 -7.71 26.24
N CYS A 11 2.77 -6.76 25.63
CA CYS A 11 2.42 -6.26 24.30
C CYS A 11 2.62 -7.35 23.23
N THR A 12 3.67 -8.16 23.35
CA THR A 12 3.89 -9.30 22.45
C THR A 12 2.87 -10.41 22.65
N SER A 13 2.40 -10.67 23.88
CA SER A 13 1.34 -11.66 24.10
C SER A 13 -0.01 -11.19 23.55
N LEU A 14 -0.32 -9.89 23.67
CA LEU A 14 -1.51 -9.28 23.05
C LEU A 14 -1.46 -9.31 21.52
N LEU A 15 -0.27 -9.15 20.92
CA LEU A 15 -0.09 -9.27 19.47
C LEU A 15 -0.16 -10.74 19.00
N ALA A 16 0.31 -11.68 19.82
CA ALA A 16 0.30 -13.11 19.52
C ALA A 16 -1.13 -13.70 19.53
N ASP A 17 -2.01 -13.14 20.37
CA ASP A 17 -3.43 -13.49 20.43
C ASP A 17 -4.28 -12.82 19.35
N TYR A 18 -3.72 -11.91 18.55
CA TYR A 18 -4.45 -11.36 17.41
C TYR A 18 -4.54 -12.45 16.33
N PRO A 19 -5.76 -12.96 16.03
CA PRO A 19 -5.89 -14.11 15.14
C PRO A 19 -5.42 -13.71 13.74
N VAL A 20 -4.25 -14.22 13.34
CA VAL A 20 -3.70 -14.08 11.98
C VAL A 20 -4.72 -14.56 10.94
N GLN A 21 -5.63 -15.47 11.32
CA GLN A 21 -6.72 -15.95 10.47
C GLN A 21 -7.80 -14.89 10.17
N ALA A 22 -7.97 -13.84 10.98
CA ALA A 22 -8.97 -12.79 10.79
C ALA A 22 -8.46 -11.61 9.92
N VAL A 23 -7.18 -11.64 9.51
CA VAL A 23 -6.56 -10.52 8.83
C VAL A 23 -7.18 -10.26 7.46
N VAL A 24 -7.49 -11.30 6.67
CA VAL A 24 -8.08 -11.08 5.34
C VAL A 24 -9.52 -10.55 5.42
N PRO A 25 -10.43 -11.12 6.24
CA PRO A 25 -11.75 -10.53 6.46
C PRO A 25 -11.71 -9.09 6.99
N ALA A 26 -10.76 -8.78 7.89
CA ALA A 26 -10.59 -7.41 8.38
C ALA A 26 -10.14 -6.44 7.27
N LEU A 27 -9.27 -6.88 6.37
CA LEU A 27 -8.86 -6.10 5.20
C LEU A 27 -10.00 -5.94 4.19
N GLU A 28 -10.83 -6.97 3.98
CA GLU A 28 -12.03 -6.87 3.16
C GLU A 28 -12.99 -5.81 3.71
N GLY A 29 -13.22 -5.80 5.03
CA GLY A 29 -14.01 -4.77 5.71
C GLY A 29 -13.39 -3.37 5.56
N ALA A 30 -12.08 -3.24 5.81
CA ALA A 30 -11.37 -1.98 5.63
C ALA A 30 -11.36 -1.49 4.16
N GLY A 31 -11.49 -2.40 3.20
CA GLY A 31 -11.64 -2.07 1.78
C GLY A 31 -13.00 -1.46 1.43
N GLN A 32 -13.99 -1.55 2.32
CA GLN A 32 -15.33 -0.96 2.18
C GLN A 32 -15.56 0.25 3.11
N ASP A 33 -14.53 0.67 3.84
CA ASP A 33 -14.63 1.77 4.78
C ASP A 33 -15.00 3.08 4.07
N PRO A 34 -15.87 3.94 4.65
CA PRO A 34 -16.20 5.24 4.06
C PRO A 34 -14.96 6.14 3.89
N ASP A 35 -13.96 6.04 4.76
CA ASP A 35 -12.73 6.81 4.68
C ASP A 35 -11.79 6.25 3.59
N PRO A 36 -11.48 7.04 2.55
CA PRO A 36 -10.57 6.61 1.50
C PRO A 36 -9.14 6.30 1.98
N LEU A 37 -8.68 6.86 3.09
CA LEU A 37 -7.38 6.55 3.68
C LEU A 37 -7.34 5.14 4.26
N VAL A 38 -8.45 4.69 4.86
CA VAL A 38 -8.60 3.33 5.38
C VAL A 38 -8.62 2.32 4.23
N ARG A 39 -9.36 2.61 3.16
CA ARG A 39 -9.35 1.79 1.93
C ARG A 39 -7.95 1.72 1.32
N LEU A 40 -7.24 2.84 1.20
CA LEU A 40 -5.86 2.87 0.71
C LEU A 40 -4.90 2.04 1.59
N ALA A 41 -5.06 2.11 2.91
CA ALA A 41 -4.29 1.28 3.85
C ALA A 41 -4.57 -0.21 3.65
N SER A 42 -5.84 -0.58 3.42
CA SER A 42 -6.24 -1.95 3.09
C SER A 42 -5.56 -2.44 1.80
N ALA A 43 -5.59 -1.63 0.73
CA ALA A 43 -4.89 -1.95 -0.52
C ALA A 43 -3.40 -2.22 -0.29
N ARG A 44 -2.71 -1.34 0.45
CA ARG A 44 -1.28 -1.50 0.75
C ARG A 44 -1.00 -2.77 1.54
N ALA A 45 -1.83 -3.09 2.53
CA ALA A 45 -1.67 -4.29 3.34
C ALA A 45 -1.85 -5.57 2.51
N ALA A 46 -2.65 -5.54 1.43
CA ALA A 46 -2.86 -6.67 0.53
C ALA A 46 -1.56 -7.12 -0.19
N ALA A 47 -0.60 -6.23 -0.40
CA ALA A 47 0.65 -6.52 -1.12
C ALA A 47 1.48 -7.66 -0.49
N SER A 48 1.41 -7.81 0.83
CA SER A 48 2.14 -8.86 1.58
C SER A 48 1.32 -10.14 1.80
N ARG A 49 0.14 -10.26 1.19
CA ARG A 49 -0.71 -11.46 1.29
C ARG A 49 -0.36 -12.48 0.20
N SER A 50 -0.88 -13.70 0.36
CA SER A 50 -0.84 -14.73 -0.69
C SER A 50 -1.46 -14.22 -1.99
N VAL A 51 -1.09 -14.82 -3.13
CA VAL A 51 -1.56 -14.38 -4.46
C VAL A 51 -3.09 -14.39 -4.55
N ASP A 52 -3.75 -15.42 -4.02
CA ASP A 52 -5.21 -15.52 -3.99
C ASP A 52 -5.86 -14.42 -3.14
N ALA A 53 -5.42 -14.25 -1.89
CA ALA A 53 -5.96 -13.25 -0.98
C ALA A 53 -5.70 -11.83 -1.49
N ARG A 54 -4.52 -11.58 -2.06
CA ARG A 54 -4.17 -10.31 -2.68
C ARG A 54 -5.14 -9.98 -3.81
N SER A 55 -5.35 -10.90 -4.74
CA SER A 55 -6.27 -10.72 -5.87
C SER A 55 -7.70 -10.47 -5.41
N ARG A 56 -8.17 -11.23 -4.40
CA ARG A 56 -9.50 -11.05 -3.80
C ARG A 56 -9.67 -9.66 -3.19
N LEU A 57 -8.64 -9.13 -2.55
CA LEU A 57 -8.64 -7.82 -1.92
C LEU A 57 -8.53 -6.67 -2.93
N THR A 58 -7.66 -6.76 -3.93
CA THR A 58 -7.33 -5.63 -4.81
C THR A 58 -8.20 -5.52 -6.06
N LEU A 59 -8.76 -6.61 -6.59
CA LEU A 59 -9.59 -6.55 -7.81
C LEU A 59 -10.81 -5.61 -7.66
N PRO A 60 -11.59 -5.64 -6.55
CA PRO A 60 -12.71 -4.71 -6.37
C PRO A 60 -12.28 -3.23 -6.30
N MET A 61 -11.04 -2.98 -5.85
CA MET A 61 -10.50 -1.62 -5.64
C MET A 61 -10.15 -0.92 -6.96
N LEU A 62 -10.13 -1.63 -8.08
CA LEU A 62 -9.98 -1.05 -9.42
C LEU A 62 -11.14 -0.12 -9.79
N SER A 63 -12.30 -0.29 -9.15
CA SER A 63 -13.49 0.54 -9.34
C SER A 63 -13.69 1.56 -8.21
N ASP A 64 -12.72 1.75 -7.31
CA ASP A 64 -12.84 2.73 -6.23
C ASP A 64 -13.03 4.15 -6.79
N PRO A 65 -13.89 4.99 -6.20
CA PRO A 65 -14.07 6.37 -6.66
C PRO A 65 -12.79 7.21 -6.57
N ILE A 66 -11.89 6.89 -5.63
CA ILE A 66 -10.66 7.63 -5.39
C ILE A 66 -9.51 7.06 -6.22
N LYS A 67 -8.94 7.92 -7.07
CA LYS A 67 -7.79 7.64 -7.94
C LYS A 67 -6.62 6.99 -7.20
N ALA A 68 -6.27 7.48 -6.02
CA ALA A 68 -5.12 6.96 -5.25
C ALA A 68 -5.31 5.47 -4.88
N VAL A 69 -6.55 5.05 -4.58
CA VAL A 69 -6.87 3.66 -4.27
C VAL A 69 -6.78 2.79 -5.53
N ARG A 70 -7.35 3.24 -6.65
CA ARG A 70 -7.23 2.54 -7.94
C ARG A 70 -5.78 2.35 -8.37
N MET A 71 -4.97 3.40 -8.27
CA MET A 71 -3.54 3.34 -8.61
C MET A 71 -2.79 2.33 -7.74
N GLN A 72 -3.06 2.31 -6.43
CA GLN A 72 -2.44 1.33 -5.53
C GLN A 72 -2.82 -0.10 -5.90
N ALA A 73 -4.07 -0.35 -6.28
CA ALA A 73 -4.55 -1.65 -6.72
C ALA A 73 -3.86 -2.10 -8.02
N VAL A 74 -3.78 -1.22 -9.02
CA VAL A 74 -3.08 -1.47 -10.28
C VAL A 74 -1.61 -1.78 -10.05
N GLN A 75 -0.93 -1.00 -9.22
CA GLN A 75 0.49 -1.21 -8.91
C GLN A 75 0.71 -2.62 -8.36
N ILE A 76 -0.07 -3.02 -7.35
CA ILE A 76 0.05 -4.33 -6.72
C ILE A 76 -0.20 -5.46 -7.71
N LEU A 77 -1.21 -5.32 -8.57
CA LEU A 77 -1.55 -6.32 -9.58
C LEU A 77 -0.46 -6.41 -10.66
N ALA A 78 0.05 -5.27 -11.14
CA ALA A 78 1.10 -5.21 -12.17
C ALA A 78 2.45 -5.79 -11.70
N GLU A 79 2.80 -5.59 -10.42
CA GLU A 79 4.06 -6.10 -9.83
C GLU A 79 4.01 -7.61 -9.52
N SER A 80 2.83 -8.24 -9.57
CA SER A 80 2.60 -9.58 -9.00
C SER A 80 2.42 -10.73 -10.02
N SER A 81 3.03 -10.65 -11.20
CA SER A 81 2.95 -11.67 -12.27
C SER A 81 2.87 -13.15 -11.77
N PRO A 82 1.93 -14.01 -12.23
CA PRO A 82 0.81 -13.80 -13.14
C PRO A 82 -0.52 -13.93 -12.37
N VAL A 83 -0.95 -12.87 -11.69
CA VAL A 83 -2.37 -12.80 -11.31
C VAL A 83 -3.19 -12.72 -12.60
N SER A 84 -3.87 -13.81 -12.94
CA SER A 84 -4.80 -13.82 -14.07
C SER A 84 -5.95 -12.87 -13.72
N ILE A 85 -6.00 -11.72 -14.41
CA ILE A 85 -7.09 -10.76 -14.25
C ILE A 85 -8.34 -11.40 -14.85
N PRO A 86 -9.41 -11.64 -14.07
CA PRO A 86 -10.64 -12.22 -14.60
C PRO A 86 -11.25 -11.31 -15.67
N PRO A 87 -11.90 -11.84 -16.73
CA PRO A 87 -12.44 -11.03 -17.83
C PRO A 87 -13.35 -9.89 -17.39
N ARG A 88 -14.14 -10.11 -16.31
CA ARG A 88 -15.02 -9.09 -15.71
C ARG A 88 -14.29 -7.85 -15.17
N TYR A 89 -12.99 -7.95 -14.89
CA TYR A 89 -12.15 -6.86 -14.39
C TYR A 89 -11.18 -6.32 -15.45
N ALA A 90 -11.14 -6.91 -16.66
CA ALA A 90 -10.16 -6.54 -17.69
C ALA A 90 -10.29 -5.07 -18.09
N GLU A 91 -11.51 -4.62 -18.42
CA GLU A 91 -11.77 -3.23 -18.79
C GLU A 91 -11.42 -2.25 -17.66
N THR A 92 -11.84 -2.55 -16.42
CA THR A 92 -11.52 -1.70 -15.25
C THR A 92 -10.03 -1.65 -14.97
N PHE A 93 -9.31 -2.76 -15.18
CA PHE A 93 -7.87 -2.82 -15.02
C PHE A 93 -7.16 -1.99 -16.09
N ASP A 94 -7.57 -2.12 -17.37
CA ASP A 94 -6.98 -1.35 -18.47
C ASP A 94 -7.20 0.15 -18.29
N ASN A 95 -8.40 0.57 -17.89
CA ASN A 95 -8.71 1.97 -17.59
C ASN A 95 -7.84 2.52 -16.45
N ALA A 96 -7.73 1.77 -15.36
CA ALA A 96 -6.90 2.15 -14.22
C ALA A 96 -5.40 2.12 -14.56
N LEU A 97 -4.97 1.25 -15.48
CA LEU A 97 -3.59 1.18 -15.97
C LEU A 97 -3.21 2.36 -16.86
N VAL A 98 -4.14 2.86 -17.69
CA VAL A 98 -3.97 4.12 -18.42
C VAL A 98 -3.78 5.27 -17.44
N GLU A 99 -4.66 5.36 -16.43
CA GLU A 99 -4.57 6.40 -15.39
C GLU A 99 -3.26 6.34 -14.59
N TYR A 100 -2.79 5.12 -14.29
CA TYR A 100 -1.50 4.89 -13.64
C TYR A 100 -0.33 5.38 -14.51
N ARG A 101 -0.30 5.02 -15.79
CA ARG A 101 0.74 5.43 -16.75
C ARG A 101 0.80 6.95 -16.93
N GLU A 102 -0.33 7.61 -17.04
CA GLU A 102 -0.39 9.08 -17.11
C GLU A 102 0.18 9.71 -15.84
N THR A 103 -0.12 9.14 -14.69
CA THR A 103 0.43 9.64 -13.42
C THR A 103 1.94 9.43 -13.34
N LEU A 104 2.47 8.31 -13.85
CA LEU A 104 3.91 8.10 -13.93
C LEU A 104 4.60 9.09 -14.88
N ARG A 105 3.99 9.39 -16.04
CA ARG A 105 4.51 10.38 -17.01
C ARG A 105 4.63 11.77 -16.39
N LEU A 106 3.57 12.24 -15.72
CA LEU A 106 3.57 13.52 -15.00
C LEU A 106 4.66 13.61 -13.91
N HIS A 107 4.99 12.49 -13.25
CA HIS A 107 6.08 12.46 -12.27
C HIS A 107 7.46 12.38 -12.93
N ALA A 108 7.58 11.72 -14.08
CA ALA A 108 8.83 11.62 -14.84
C ALA A 108 9.23 12.95 -15.49
N ASP A 109 8.26 13.79 -15.85
CA ASP A 109 8.48 15.11 -16.44
C ASP A 109 8.85 16.20 -15.40
N ARG A 110 8.93 15.84 -14.10
CA ARG A 110 9.51 16.76 -13.11
C ARG A 110 11.04 16.71 -13.20
N PRO A 111 11.73 17.87 -13.41
CA PRO A 111 13.15 17.93 -13.16
C PRO A 111 13.36 17.54 -11.69
N SER A 112 14.05 16.43 -11.46
CA SER A 112 14.47 16.06 -10.12
C SER A 112 15.30 17.22 -9.59
N LEU A 113 14.81 17.91 -8.56
CA LEU A 113 15.61 18.87 -7.81
C LEU A 113 16.73 18.06 -7.15
N THR A 114 17.84 17.88 -7.86
CA THR A 114 19.09 17.44 -7.30
C THR A 114 19.36 18.38 -6.13
N ARG A 115 19.30 17.85 -4.91
CA ARG A 115 19.78 18.52 -3.71
C ARG A 115 21.24 18.86 -3.98
N ARG A 116 21.50 20.06 -4.48
CA ARG A 116 22.83 20.64 -4.54
C ARG A 116 23.23 20.77 -3.08
N SER A 117 24.11 19.87 -2.64
CA SER A 117 24.69 19.88 -1.30
C SER A 117 25.27 21.26 -1.07
N VAL A 118 24.53 22.08 -0.30
CA VAL A 118 25.09 23.29 0.28
C VAL A 118 26.12 22.80 1.27
N ALA A 119 27.39 22.92 0.91
CA ALA A 119 28.49 22.74 1.84
C ALA A 119 28.27 23.75 2.98
N ILE A 120 27.99 23.25 4.17
CA ILE A 120 27.95 24.07 5.38
C ILE A 120 29.42 24.32 5.75
N PRO A 121 29.94 25.56 5.67
CA PRO A 121 31.28 25.83 6.14
C PRO A 121 31.30 25.67 7.66
N THR A 122 32.06 24.70 8.16
CA THR A 122 32.30 24.54 9.60
C THR A 122 33.17 25.69 10.11
N PRO A 123 32.87 26.29 11.28
CA PRO A 123 33.70 27.34 11.83
C PRO A 123 35.07 26.79 12.22
N ARG A 124 36.14 27.44 11.75
CA ARG A 124 37.50 27.23 12.28
C ARG A 124 37.50 27.67 13.75
N LYS A 125 37.86 26.74 14.65
CA LYS A 125 38.22 27.11 16.03
C LYS A 125 39.51 27.95 16.02
N PRO A 126 39.67 28.87 16.97
CA PRO A 126 40.85 29.71 17.10
C PRO A 126 42.11 28.91 17.42
#